data_AF-A0AAV1EDD9-F1
#
_entry.id   AF-A0AAV1EDD9-F1
#
_cell.length_a   1.000
_cell.length_b   1.000
_cell.length_c   1.000
_cell.angle_alpha   90.00
_cell.angle_beta   90.00
_cell.angle_gamma   90.00
#
_symmetry.space_group_name_H-M   'P 1'
#
loop_
_entity.id
_entity.type
_entity.pdbx_description
1 polymer ?
#
loop_
_entity_poly.entity_id
_entity_poly.type
_entity_poly.pdbx_seq_one_letter_code
_entity_poly.pdbx_strand_id
1 'polypeptide(L)'
;MFNATSGGDSTTNKKRVPDWLNSSLWSSPSPQPPPASSPPSTQSSRPQLSHDDEDDAVADRSAKSSPVTSAKPSMLKPDASVYDPPSKGPVPVQPPLAVRAEPPAKVEIRDPLSGYYSSEDEEGNGYNGASVAAAEPSPAVVAVSSAAPATRGTNYNADDISRQAQLLQEISRKVVNLGELRRLASQGIPDGAGIRATVWKLLLGYLPCDRSLWSAELSKKRAQYKQFKEELLMNPSEITRKLEKSSLEGDESDGEGKGFLSRSDITHGEHPLSLGKTSIWNQFFQDTEVIEQIDRDVKRTHPDLNFFSGESSFAKSNQDSLRNILIVFAKLNPGIRYVQGMNEILAPLFYVFRNDPNEESAVCAEADTFFCFVELLSGFRDHFCQQLDNSVVGIRSTITRLSLFLKEHDEELWRHLEITTKVNPQFYAFRWITLLLTQEFNFADSLLIWDTLLSDPEGPQETLLRVCCAMLIIIRRRLLAGDFTANLKLLQNYPPTNISHLLYVANKLRSHATG
;
A
#
# COMPACT_ATOMS: atom_id res chain seq x y z
N MET A 1 -64.56 7.53 -23.05
CA MET A 1 -64.79 6.78 -24.30
C MET A 1 -63.46 6.16 -24.73
N PHE A 2 -63.48 4.90 -25.17
CA PHE A 2 -62.58 4.19 -26.12
C PHE A 2 -61.17 4.75 -26.44
N ASN A 3 -60.10 3.95 -26.58
CA ASN A 3 -59.93 2.49 -26.47
C ASN A 3 -58.45 2.12 -26.23
N ALA A 4 -58.14 0.83 -25.99
CA ALA A 4 -56.79 0.31 -25.75
C ALA A 4 -56.11 -0.31 -27.01
N THR A 5 -54.77 -0.40 -26.98
CA THR A 5 -53.87 -1.41 -27.62
C THR A 5 -52.42 -1.00 -27.29
N SER A 6 -51.73 -1.60 -26.32
CA SER A 6 -50.97 -2.87 -26.38
C SER A 6 -49.68 -2.81 -27.21
N GLY A 7 -48.53 -2.92 -26.52
CA GLY A 7 -47.19 -2.96 -27.13
C GLY A 7 -46.12 -2.87 -26.03
N GLY A 8 -45.89 -3.98 -25.32
CA GLY A 8 -44.82 -4.06 -24.33
C GLY A 8 -43.51 -4.50 -24.97
N ASP A 9 -42.39 -3.92 -24.54
CA ASP A 9 -41.06 -4.46 -24.82
C ASP A 9 -40.20 -4.44 -23.56
N SER A 10 -39.75 -5.61 -23.14
CA SER A 10 -39.06 -5.83 -21.86
C SER A 10 -37.56 -5.69 -22.04
N THR A 11 -37.04 -4.47 -21.92
CA THR A 11 -35.59 -4.22 -21.96
C THR A 11 -34.96 -4.29 -20.57
N THR A 12 -33.98 -5.19 -20.46
CA THR A 12 -33.26 -5.55 -19.22
C THR A 12 -32.72 -4.34 -18.46
N ASN A 13 -33.15 -4.20 -17.20
CA ASN A 13 -32.71 -3.13 -16.31
C ASN A 13 -31.28 -3.42 -15.77
N LYS A 14 -30.27 -3.24 -16.63
CA LYS A 14 -28.86 -3.29 -16.23
C LYS A 14 -28.58 -2.22 -15.18
N LYS A 15 -28.47 -2.64 -13.91
CA LYS A 15 -28.08 -1.79 -12.78
C LYS A 15 -26.78 -1.06 -13.14
N ARG A 16 -26.86 0.26 -13.38
CA ARG A 16 -25.68 1.08 -13.67
C ARG A 16 -24.79 1.17 -12.43
N VAL A 17 -23.57 0.69 -12.58
CA VAL A 17 -22.45 1.08 -11.72
C VAL A 17 -22.24 2.60 -11.88
N PRO A 18 -22.01 3.37 -10.80
CA PRO A 18 -21.77 4.81 -10.90
C PRO A 18 -20.57 5.15 -11.80
N ASP A 19 -20.69 6.17 -12.64
CA ASP A 19 -19.71 6.48 -13.67
C ASP A 19 -18.30 6.80 -13.13
N TRP A 20 -18.16 7.23 -11.87
CA TRP A 20 -16.84 7.47 -11.25
C TRP A 20 -16.01 6.19 -11.04
N LEU A 21 -16.64 5.01 -10.97
CA LEU A 21 -15.94 3.73 -10.85
C LEU A 21 -15.45 3.20 -12.21
N ASN A 22 -16.13 3.59 -13.29
CA ASN A 22 -15.81 3.17 -14.67
C ASN A 22 -15.08 4.24 -15.51
N SER A 23 -15.03 5.49 -15.05
CA SER A 23 -14.42 6.60 -15.78
C SER A 23 -12.96 6.84 -15.37
N SER A 24 -12.05 6.30 -16.17
CA SER A 24 -10.84 7.00 -16.60
C SER A 24 -9.77 7.41 -15.56
N LEU A 25 -9.68 6.74 -14.40
CA LEU A 25 -8.47 6.79 -13.55
C LEU A 25 -7.61 5.51 -13.63
N TRP A 26 -8.22 4.35 -13.85
CA TRP A 26 -7.57 3.05 -13.61
C TRP A 26 -7.17 2.27 -14.87
N SER A 27 -7.48 2.79 -16.06
CA SER A 27 -7.10 2.20 -17.35
C SER A 27 -6.12 3.09 -18.11
N SER A 28 -4.84 2.71 -18.15
CA SER A 28 -3.91 3.30 -19.11
C SER A 28 -4.27 2.79 -20.52
N PRO A 29 -4.39 3.66 -21.54
CA PRO A 29 -4.53 3.20 -22.91
C PRO A 29 -3.27 2.42 -23.32
N SER A 30 -3.46 1.25 -23.94
CA SER A 30 -2.34 0.49 -24.51
C SER A 30 -1.55 1.37 -25.48
N PRO A 31 -0.20 1.41 -25.41
CA PRO A 31 0.59 2.18 -26.35
C PRO A 31 0.32 1.64 -27.77
N GLN A 32 -0.10 2.53 -28.68
CA GLN A 32 -0.27 2.14 -30.07
C GLN A 32 1.09 1.74 -30.66
N PRO A 33 1.16 0.69 -31.47
CA PRO A 33 2.38 0.38 -32.21
C PRO A 33 2.73 1.55 -33.14
N PRO A 34 4.02 1.86 -33.35
CA PRO A 34 4.41 2.91 -34.27
C PRO A 34 3.88 2.60 -35.68
N PRO A 35 3.45 3.61 -36.45
CA PRO A 35 2.92 3.40 -37.79
C PRO A 35 3.99 2.75 -38.68
N ALA A 36 3.61 1.69 -39.37
CA ALA A 36 4.51 0.96 -40.26
C ALA A 36 5.01 1.89 -41.39
N SER A 37 6.33 2.11 -41.43
CA SER A 37 6.97 2.83 -42.52
C SER A 37 6.79 2.03 -43.82
N SER A 38 6.10 2.62 -44.79
CA SER A 38 5.96 2.04 -46.12
C SER A 38 7.32 1.98 -46.83
N PRO A 39 7.60 0.93 -47.63
CA PRO A 39 8.86 0.81 -48.36
C PRO A 39 8.97 1.90 -49.45
N PRO A 40 10.18 2.39 -49.77
CA PRO A 40 10.35 3.42 -50.79
C PRO A 40 10.05 2.86 -52.18
N SER A 41 9.12 3.52 -52.88
CA SER A 41 8.84 3.25 -54.28
C SER A 41 9.98 3.77 -55.16
N THR A 42 10.63 2.87 -55.91
CA THR A 42 11.57 3.22 -56.97
C THR A 42 10.81 3.85 -58.15
N GLN A 43 10.97 5.16 -58.36
CA GLN A 43 10.62 5.78 -59.63
C GLN A 43 11.86 6.41 -60.28
N SER A 44 12.21 5.86 -61.44
CA SER A 44 13.18 6.43 -62.37
C SER A 44 12.62 7.72 -62.97
N SER A 45 13.40 8.80 -62.92
CA SER A 45 13.25 9.91 -63.86
C SER A 45 14.57 10.67 -64.03
N ARG A 46 14.92 10.85 -65.31
CA ARG A 46 16.19 11.28 -65.87
C ARG A 46 16.21 12.81 -66.08
N PRO A 47 17.27 13.54 -65.71
CA PRO A 47 17.55 14.88 -66.24
C PRO A 47 18.46 14.83 -67.49
N GLN A 48 18.43 15.89 -68.30
CA GLN A 48 19.24 16.05 -69.52
C GLN A 48 20.56 16.81 -69.27
N LEU A 49 21.41 16.85 -70.31
CA LEU A 49 22.73 17.51 -70.32
C LEU A 49 22.67 19.03 -70.59
N SER A 50 23.65 19.72 -70.01
CA SER A 50 24.41 20.87 -70.54
C SER A 50 25.75 20.91 -69.75
N HIS A 51 26.93 20.80 -70.36
CA HIS A 51 27.75 21.89 -70.94
C HIS A 51 28.02 23.03 -69.91
N ASP A 52 29.26 23.43 -69.56
CA ASP A 52 30.62 23.17 -70.11
C ASP A 52 31.77 23.35 -69.05
N ASP A 53 33.04 23.26 -69.50
CA ASP A 53 34.35 23.65 -68.88
C ASP A 53 34.94 22.70 -67.78
N GLU A 54 36.09 22.01 -67.96
CA GLU A 54 37.52 22.44 -68.01
C GLU A 54 38.06 22.95 -66.64
N ASP A 55 39.23 22.55 -66.08
CA ASP A 55 40.33 21.67 -66.52
C ASP A 55 41.20 21.14 -65.32
N ASP A 56 42.28 20.37 -65.59
CA ASP A 56 43.42 19.93 -64.73
C ASP A 56 43.16 18.96 -63.53
N ALA A 57 43.77 17.76 -63.40
CA ALA A 57 45.20 17.33 -63.38
C ALA A 57 45.91 17.52 -61.99
N VAL A 58 46.77 16.65 -61.43
CA VAL A 58 47.32 15.33 -61.84
C VAL A 58 48.00 14.59 -60.65
N ALA A 59 48.09 13.25 -60.70
CA ALA A 59 49.07 12.34 -60.01
C ALA A 59 49.12 12.18 -58.46
N ASP A 60 49.71 11.11 -57.89
CA ASP A 60 49.98 9.68 -58.28
C ASP A 60 50.63 8.93 -57.07
N ARG A 61 50.70 7.60 -57.14
CA ARG A 61 51.55 6.60 -56.41
C ARG A 61 50.99 6.05 -55.09
N SER A 62 50.62 4.76 -54.99
CA SER A 62 51.31 3.48 -55.34
C SER A 62 52.52 3.17 -54.43
N ALA A 63 52.83 1.93 -54.03
CA ALA A 63 52.51 0.59 -54.57
C ALA A 63 52.55 -0.50 -53.44
N LYS A 64 51.86 -1.67 -53.57
CA LYS A 64 52.36 -3.05 -53.94
C LYS A 64 53.37 -3.69 -52.95
N SER A 65 53.47 -5.02 -52.71
CA SER A 65 52.90 -6.24 -53.34
C SER A 65 53.07 -7.52 -52.48
N SER A 66 52.28 -8.57 -52.75
CA SER A 66 52.44 -10.00 -52.34
C SER A 66 53.64 -10.69 -53.05
N PRO A 67 54.01 -11.99 -52.78
CA PRO A 67 53.27 -13.19 -53.28
C PRO A 67 53.37 -14.53 -52.45
N VAL A 68 52.32 -15.37 -52.38
CA VAL A 68 52.06 -16.68 -53.08
C VAL A 68 52.83 -17.94 -52.63
N THR A 69 52.12 -19.02 -52.24
CA THR A 69 52.21 -20.41 -52.80
C THR A 69 51.15 -21.36 -52.22
N SER A 70 50.95 -22.54 -52.83
CA SER A 70 49.73 -23.37 -52.76
C SER A 70 49.98 -24.87 -52.50
N ALA A 71 49.11 -25.57 -51.74
CA ALA A 71 48.81 -27.01 -51.92
C ALA A 71 47.63 -27.53 -51.03
N LYS A 72 46.98 -28.60 -51.50
CA LYS A 72 46.02 -29.54 -50.85
C LYS A 72 46.23 -30.92 -51.55
N PRO A 73 45.69 -32.06 -51.09
CA PRO A 73 44.97 -32.37 -49.84
C PRO A 73 45.50 -33.65 -49.11
N SER A 74 44.95 -33.97 -47.93
CA SER A 74 44.68 -35.37 -47.53
C SER A 74 43.59 -35.42 -46.44
N MET A 75 42.92 -36.56 -46.29
CA MET A 75 41.77 -36.75 -45.40
C MET A 75 42.17 -37.27 -44.02
N LEU A 76 41.42 -36.88 -42.99
CA LEU A 76 41.12 -37.68 -41.79
C LEU A 76 39.88 -37.08 -41.09
N LYS A 77 38.94 -37.94 -40.67
CA LYS A 77 37.82 -37.57 -39.78
C LYS A 77 38.35 -37.47 -38.33
N PRO A 78 37.70 -36.76 -37.38
CA PRO A 78 36.53 -37.34 -36.70
C PRO A 78 35.41 -36.36 -36.26
N ASP A 79 34.28 -37.00 -35.93
CA ASP A 79 33.24 -36.67 -34.95
C ASP A 79 32.37 -35.40 -34.99
N ALA A 80 31.11 -35.64 -34.63
CA ALA A 80 30.02 -34.68 -34.66
C ALA A 80 29.95 -33.88 -33.35
N SER A 81 29.99 -32.56 -33.45
CA SER A 81 29.64 -31.67 -32.33
C SER A 81 28.14 -31.39 -32.30
N VAL A 82 27.59 -31.44 -31.09
CA VAL A 82 26.19 -31.16 -30.76
C VAL A 82 25.91 -29.66 -30.88
N TYR A 83 24.68 -29.30 -31.28
CA TYR A 83 24.19 -27.92 -31.22
C TYR A 83 24.01 -27.48 -29.76
N ASP A 84 24.83 -26.54 -29.29
CA ASP A 84 24.59 -25.82 -28.03
C ASP A 84 23.71 -24.57 -28.29
N PRO A 85 22.68 -24.31 -27.47
CA PRO A 85 21.84 -23.11 -27.58
C PRO A 85 22.52 -21.86 -26.99
N PRO A 86 22.11 -20.64 -27.39
CA PRO A 86 22.78 -19.41 -26.97
C PRO A 86 22.64 -19.11 -25.47
N SER A 87 23.70 -18.49 -24.93
CA SER A 87 23.89 -18.17 -23.51
C SER A 87 22.74 -17.37 -22.89
N LYS A 88 22.39 -17.71 -21.64
CA LYS A 88 21.43 -16.95 -20.82
C LYS A 88 22.05 -15.62 -20.37
N GLY A 89 21.29 -14.52 -20.53
CA GLY A 89 21.59 -13.24 -19.88
C GLY A 89 21.54 -13.33 -18.35
N PRO A 90 22.05 -12.31 -17.63
CA PRO A 90 22.17 -12.35 -16.18
C PRO A 90 20.80 -12.43 -15.48
N VAL A 91 20.73 -13.30 -14.47
CA VAL A 91 19.54 -13.49 -13.63
C VAL A 91 19.38 -12.31 -12.65
N PRO A 92 18.16 -11.79 -12.41
CA PRO A 92 17.94 -10.78 -11.38
C PRO A 92 18.34 -11.29 -9.99
N VAL A 93 19.15 -10.51 -9.28
CA VAL A 93 19.60 -10.85 -7.92
C VAL A 93 18.44 -10.66 -6.94
N GLN A 94 18.02 -11.74 -6.26
CA GLN A 94 17.09 -11.65 -5.14
C GLN A 94 17.78 -11.00 -3.93
N PRO A 95 17.09 -10.13 -3.16
CA PRO A 95 17.64 -9.62 -1.92
C PRO A 95 17.84 -10.75 -0.89
N PRO A 96 18.88 -10.70 -0.05
CA PRO A 96 19.19 -11.79 0.88
C PRO A 96 18.13 -11.93 1.97
N LEU A 97 17.81 -13.19 2.31
CA LEU A 97 16.97 -13.54 3.45
C LEU A 97 17.55 -12.97 4.75
N ALA A 98 16.72 -12.26 5.52
CA ALA A 98 17.11 -11.71 6.81
C ALA A 98 17.41 -12.84 7.80
N VAL A 99 18.66 -12.90 8.29
CA VAL A 99 19.04 -13.82 9.37
C VAL A 99 18.43 -13.32 10.68
N ARG A 100 17.63 -14.20 11.30
CA ARG A 100 16.91 -13.96 12.55
C ARG A 100 17.89 -13.68 13.71
N ALA A 101 17.79 -12.51 14.32
CA ALA A 101 18.36 -12.25 15.64
C ALA A 101 17.42 -12.84 16.72
N GLU A 102 17.99 -13.41 17.78
CA GLU A 102 17.19 -13.88 18.92
C GLU A 102 16.68 -12.71 19.77
N PRO A 103 15.43 -12.76 20.28
CA PRO A 103 14.86 -11.69 21.08
C PRO A 103 15.41 -11.71 22.52
N PRO A 104 15.68 -10.55 23.14
CA PRO A 104 15.99 -10.47 24.56
C PRO A 104 14.78 -10.82 25.43
N ALA A 105 15.03 -11.19 26.69
CA ALA A 105 14.03 -11.70 27.62
C ALA A 105 12.90 -10.69 27.93
N LYS A 106 11.68 -11.22 28.07
CA LYS A 106 10.46 -10.43 28.36
C LYS A 106 10.56 -9.70 29.71
N VAL A 107 10.24 -8.42 29.71
CA VAL A 107 9.84 -7.66 30.91
C VAL A 107 8.36 -7.33 30.75
N GLU A 108 7.52 -7.84 31.65
CA GLU A 108 6.09 -7.53 31.64
C GLU A 108 5.85 -6.08 32.06
N ILE A 109 5.24 -5.29 31.18
CA ILE A 109 4.71 -3.96 31.51
C ILE A 109 3.19 -4.09 31.56
N ARG A 110 2.59 -3.85 32.72
CA ARG A 110 1.12 -3.87 32.89
C ARG A 110 0.49 -2.59 32.33
N ASP A 111 -0.62 -2.78 31.62
CA ASP A 111 -1.44 -1.70 31.05
C ASP A 111 -2.21 -0.93 32.15
N PRO A 112 -2.15 0.42 32.21
CA PRO A 112 -2.87 1.22 33.20
C PRO A 112 -4.41 1.35 33.01
N LEU A 113 -5.00 0.87 31.92
CA LEU A 113 -6.40 1.20 31.54
C LEU A 113 -7.44 0.08 31.75
N SER A 114 -7.10 -1.00 32.46
CA SER A 114 -8.10 -2.00 32.88
C SER A 114 -8.66 -1.68 34.28
N GLY A 115 -9.74 -0.90 34.31
CA GLY A 115 -10.50 -0.60 35.52
C GLY A 115 -11.92 -0.16 35.17
N TYR A 116 -12.90 -0.64 35.93
CA TYR A 116 -14.36 -0.52 35.73
C TYR A 116 -14.96 -1.40 34.62
N TYR A 117 -15.31 -2.64 34.97
CA TYR A 117 -16.70 -3.10 34.91
C TYR A 117 -16.98 -4.10 36.05
N SER A 118 -18.20 -4.03 36.61
CA SER A 118 -18.80 -4.85 37.68
C SER A 118 -18.72 -6.37 37.41
N SER A 119 -18.43 -7.25 38.38
CA SER A 119 -19.17 -7.64 39.60
C SER A 119 -20.51 -8.35 39.33
N GLU A 120 -20.54 -9.67 39.52
CA GLU A 120 -21.71 -10.45 39.94
C GLU A 120 -21.27 -11.80 40.54
N ASP A 121 -22.17 -12.43 41.28
CA ASP A 121 -21.92 -13.30 42.43
C ASP A 121 -21.50 -14.76 42.13
N GLU A 122 -20.85 -15.42 43.09
CA GLU A 122 -21.29 -16.76 43.53
C GLU A 122 -20.82 -17.09 44.97
N GLU A 123 -21.62 -17.88 45.70
CA GLU A 123 -21.46 -18.17 47.13
C GLU A 123 -20.57 -19.41 47.41
N GLY A 124 -20.01 -19.51 48.63
CA GLY A 124 -19.75 -20.82 49.26
C GLY A 124 -18.48 -20.95 50.13
N ASN A 125 -18.67 -21.33 51.40
CA ASN A 125 -17.79 -22.01 52.37
C ASN A 125 -16.25 -22.06 52.14
N GLY A 126 -15.36 -21.91 53.14
CA GLY A 126 -15.57 -21.85 54.59
C GLY A 126 -14.40 -22.52 55.36
N TYR A 127 -14.13 -22.04 56.59
CA TYR A 127 -13.29 -22.64 57.64
C TYR A 127 -11.73 -22.59 57.57
N ASN A 128 -11.19 -21.86 58.56
CA ASN A 128 -10.12 -22.23 59.53
C ASN A 128 -8.67 -22.50 59.09
N GLY A 129 -7.72 -21.86 59.81
CA GLY A 129 -6.37 -22.38 60.04
C GLY A 129 -5.35 -21.30 60.43
N ALA A 130 -4.80 -21.33 61.66
CA ALA A 130 -3.83 -20.35 62.18
C ALA A 130 -2.45 -20.98 62.48
N SER A 131 -1.37 -20.19 62.34
CA SER A 131 -0.05 -20.24 63.02
C SER A 131 0.98 -19.51 62.13
N VAL A 132 1.58 -18.35 62.45
CA VAL A 132 2.53 -17.99 63.54
C VAL A 132 3.98 -18.49 63.31
N ALA A 133 4.85 -17.50 63.03
CA ALA A 133 6.30 -17.34 63.31
C ALA A 133 7.38 -18.28 62.71
N ALA A 134 8.36 -17.68 62.00
CA ALA A 134 9.82 -17.75 62.28
C ALA A 134 10.65 -16.86 61.31
N ALA A 135 11.91 -16.57 61.66
CA ALA A 135 12.92 -15.83 60.88
C ALA A 135 14.34 -16.30 61.30
N GLU A 136 15.48 -15.95 60.70
CA GLU A 136 15.85 -14.98 59.65
C GLU A 136 16.69 -15.72 58.55
N PRO A 137 17.72 -15.17 57.84
CA PRO A 137 18.05 -13.79 57.40
C PRO A 137 18.36 -13.66 55.88
N SER A 138 18.65 -12.45 55.41
CA SER A 138 19.06 -12.14 54.02
C SER A 138 20.51 -12.53 53.68
N PRO A 139 20.84 -12.59 52.36
CA PRO A 139 22.15 -12.14 51.89
C PRO A 139 22.09 -11.02 50.83
N ALA A 140 22.99 -10.06 50.99
CA ALA A 140 23.54 -9.07 50.05
C ALA A 140 22.80 -8.79 48.71
N VAL A 141 22.24 -7.58 48.59
CA VAL A 141 21.79 -7.00 47.32
C VAL A 141 22.95 -6.28 46.63
N VAL A 142 23.25 -6.64 45.38
CA VAL A 142 24.22 -5.91 44.54
C VAL A 142 23.56 -4.63 44.02
N ALA A 143 24.12 -3.47 44.33
CA ALA A 143 23.57 -2.18 43.92
C ALA A 143 23.79 -1.93 42.41
N VAL A 144 22.71 -2.02 41.63
CA VAL A 144 22.65 -1.44 40.28
C VAL A 144 21.88 -0.12 40.37
N SER A 145 22.52 0.96 39.92
CA SER A 145 21.94 2.31 39.98
C SER A 145 20.74 2.42 39.05
N SER A 146 19.53 2.49 39.64
CA SER A 146 18.30 2.81 38.93
C SER A 146 18.17 4.33 38.79
N ALA A 147 18.35 4.84 37.58
CA ALA A 147 17.99 6.21 37.25
C ALA A 147 16.46 6.30 37.12
N ALA A 148 15.81 6.94 38.10
CA ALA A 148 14.37 7.15 38.07
C ALA A 148 13.95 7.96 36.82
N PRO A 149 12.83 7.63 36.15
CA PRO A 149 12.31 8.47 35.07
C PRO A 149 11.87 9.81 35.64
N ALA A 150 12.30 10.91 35.01
CA ALA A 150 11.83 12.24 35.37
C ALA A 150 10.30 12.34 35.18
N THR A 151 9.62 12.87 36.20
CA THR A 151 8.18 13.12 36.18
C THR A 151 7.79 14.06 35.03
N ARG A 152 7.02 13.54 34.06
CA ARG A 152 6.42 14.36 32.99
C ARG A 152 5.44 15.36 33.59
N GLY A 153 5.76 16.65 33.50
CA GLY A 153 4.97 17.74 34.05
C GLY A 153 3.64 17.98 33.32
N THR A 154 2.56 17.83 34.08
CA THR A 154 1.18 18.36 34.04
C THR A 154 0.65 19.31 32.93
N ASN A 155 1.44 19.92 32.04
CA ASN A 155 0.92 20.90 31.08
C ASN A 155 0.26 20.27 29.83
N TYR A 156 0.70 19.09 29.40
CA TYR A 156 0.20 18.47 28.15
C TYR A 156 -1.33 18.27 28.13
N ASN A 157 -1.94 17.86 29.24
CA ASN A 157 -3.38 17.60 29.30
C ASN A 157 -4.24 18.86 29.07
N ALA A 158 -3.81 20.06 29.47
CA ALA A 158 -4.64 21.26 29.36
C ALA A 158 -4.80 21.71 27.90
N ASP A 159 -3.69 21.71 27.15
CA ASP A 159 -3.69 22.04 25.73
C ASP A 159 -4.41 20.95 24.92
N ASP A 160 -4.24 19.67 25.28
CA ASP A 160 -4.96 18.55 24.64
C ASP A 160 -6.47 18.64 24.85
N ILE A 161 -6.95 18.93 26.05
CA ILE A 161 -8.38 19.15 26.34
C ILE A 161 -8.91 20.36 25.54
N SER A 162 -8.15 21.45 25.46
CA SER A 162 -8.54 22.64 24.68
C SER A 162 -8.66 22.33 23.18
N ARG A 163 -7.69 21.61 22.62
CA ARG A 163 -7.72 21.17 21.21
C ARG A 163 -8.84 20.15 20.95
N GLN A 164 -9.08 19.23 21.89
CA GLN A 164 -10.18 18.28 21.83
C GLN A 164 -11.52 19.01 21.73
N ALA A 165 -11.73 20.04 22.57
CA ALA A 165 -12.93 20.87 22.54
C ALA A 165 -13.08 21.65 21.22
N GLN A 166 -11.98 22.21 20.68
CA GLN A 166 -11.98 22.93 19.39
C GLN A 166 -12.34 21.99 18.22
N LEU A 167 -11.74 20.79 18.17
CA LEU A 167 -12.06 19.77 17.16
C LEU A 167 -13.52 19.30 17.27
N LEU A 168 -14.00 19.01 18.49
CA LEU A 168 -15.40 18.65 18.75
C LEU A 168 -16.37 19.75 18.32
N GLN A 169 -16.02 21.02 18.56
CA GLN A 169 -16.82 22.16 18.13
C GLN A 169 -16.88 22.28 16.60
N GLU A 170 -15.76 22.07 15.90
CA GLU A 170 -15.68 22.16 14.44
C GLU A 170 -16.47 21.03 13.76
N ILE A 171 -16.28 19.77 14.17
CA ILE A 171 -17.07 18.64 13.63
C ILE A 171 -18.55 18.70 14.02
N SER A 172 -18.90 19.47 15.06
CA SER A 172 -20.29 19.64 15.48
C SER A 172 -21.09 20.61 14.62
N ARG A 173 -20.44 21.43 13.79
CA ARG A 173 -21.11 22.38 12.88
C ARG A 173 -21.97 21.66 11.85
N LYS A 174 -22.98 22.36 11.32
CA LYS A 174 -23.82 21.86 10.21
C LYS A 174 -22.98 21.63 8.95
N VAL A 175 -22.08 22.55 8.65
CA VAL A 175 -21.07 22.43 7.61
C VAL A 175 -19.71 22.62 8.27
N VAL A 176 -18.85 21.61 8.16
CA VAL A 176 -17.50 21.59 8.74
C VAL A 176 -16.56 22.45 7.89
N ASN A 177 -15.80 23.35 8.51
CA ASN A 177 -14.75 24.09 7.82
C ASN A 177 -13.50 23.22 7.71
N LEU A 178 -13.27 22.60 6.54
CA LEU A 178 -12.09 21.77 6.30
C LEU A 178 -10.76 22.53 6.47
N GLY A 179 -10.70 23.83 6.19
CA GLY A 179 -9.47 24.61 6.37
C GLY A 179 -9.06 24.71 7.85
N GLU A 180 -10.04 24.99 8.72
CA GLU A 180 -9.82 25.04 10.16
C GLU A 180 -9.61 23.64 10.76
N LEU A 181 -10.38 22.64 10.30
CA LEU A 181 -10.19 21.24 10.70
C LEU A 181 -8.77 20.75 10.39
N ARG A 182 -8.25 21.08 9.21
CA ARG A 182 -6.86 20.81 8.80
C ARG A 182 -5.86 21.52 9.71
N ARG A 183 -6.04 22.82 9.98
CA ARG A 183 -5.18 23.60 10.89
C ARG A 183 -5.12 23.02 12.30
N LEU A 184 -6.23 22.48 12.81
CA LEU A 184 -6.30 21.83 14.12
C LEU A 184 -5.65 20.44 14.10
N ALA A 185 -5.99 19.61 13.10
CA ALA A 185 -5.45 18.26 12.94
C ALA A 185 -3.93 18.23 12.71
N SER A 186 -3.37 19.24 12.02
CA SER A 186 -1.93 19.34 11.73
C SER A 186 -1.05 19.54 12.97
N GLN A 187 -1.64 19.70 14.15
CA GLN A 187 -0.94 19.79 15.43
C GLN A 187 -0.98 18.46 16.20
N GLY A 188 -1.67 17.44 15.67
CA GLY A 188 -1.98 16.17 16.32
C GLY A 188 -3.41 16.16 16.89
N ILE A 189 -4.09 15.03 16.73
CA ILE A 189 -5.46 14.79 17.23
C ILE A 189 -5.38 13.99 18.53
N PRO A 190 -6.07 14.37 19.61
CA PRO A 190 -6.14 13.57 20.84
C PRO A 190 -6.81 12.21 20.63
N ASP A 191 -6.35 11.18 21.33
CA ASP A 191 -6.92 9.81 21.25
C ASP A 191 -8.34 9.68 21.82
N GLY A 192 -8.80 10.67 22.58
CA GLY A 192 -10.10 10.65 23.26
C GLY A 192 -11.32 10.77 22.34
N ALA A 193 -12.41 10.11 22.74
CA ALA A 193 -13.78 10.32 22.23
C ALA A 193 -14.00 10.08 20.71
N GLY A 194 -13.20 9.24 20.05
CA GLY A 194 -13.44 8.85 18.64
C GLY A 194 -13.20 9.97 17.62
N ILE A 195 -12.61 11.09 18.06
CA ILE A 195 -12.45 12.29 17.23
C ILE A 195 -11.58 11.98 16.01
N ARG A 196 -10.44 11.29 16.19
CA ARG A 196 -9.56 10.91 15.08
C ARG A 196 -10.28 10.11 14.00
N ALA A 197 -11.17 9.19 14.38
CA ALA A 197 -11.96 8.40 13.43
C ALA A 197 -12.86 9.30 12.56
N THR A 198 -13.54 10.28 13.15
CA THR A 198 -14.38 11.22 12.39
C THR A 198 -13.54 12.18 11.54
N VAL A 199 -12.44 12.70 12.08
CA VAL A 199 -11.58 13.67 11.39
C VAL A 199 -10.86 13.03 10.21
N TRP A 200 -10.30 11.83 10.34
CA TRP A 200 -9.67 11.12 9.22
C TRP A 200 -10.65 10.82 8.09
N LYS A 201 -11.90 10.42 8.41
CA LYS A 201 -12.97 10.22 7.42
C LYS A 201 -13.34 11.52 6.67
N LEU A 202 -13.24 12.69 7.31
CA LEU A 202 -13.43 14.00 6.67
C LEU A 202 -12.22 14.42 5.82
N LEU A 203 -11.00 14.23 6.33
CA LEU A 203 -9.75 14.60 5.63
C LEU A 203 -9.51 13.76 4.37
N LEU A 204 -9.88 12.48 4.41
CA LEU A 204 -9.85 11.55 3.27
C LEU A 204 -11.07 11.68 2.33
N GLY A 205 -11.97 12.64 2.55
CA GLY A 205 -13.14 12.87 1.69
C GLY A 205 -14.23 11.78 1.74
N TYR A 206 -14.12 10.79 2.63
CA TYR A 206 -15.13 9.74 2.80
C TYR A 206 -16.44 10.30 3.37
N LEU A 207 -16.36 11.27 4.29
CA LEU A 207 -17.50 12.06 4.75
C LEU A 207 -17.54 13.43 4.07
N PRO A 208 -18.71 13.88 3.57
CA PRO A 208 -18.86 15.22 3.01
C PRO A 208 -18.81 16.29 4.11
N CYS A 209 -18.55 17.55 3.73
CA CYS A 209 -18.49 18.67 4.68
C CYS A 209 -19.84 18.98 5.35
N ASP A 210 -20.97 18.67 4.69
CA ASP A 210 -22.30 18.83 5.26
C ASP A 210 -22.67 17.61 6.13
N ARG A 211 -22.82 17.86 7.44
CA ARG A 211 -23.12 16.84 8.44
C ARG A 211 -24.48 16.17 8.24
N SER A 212 -25.44 16.85 7.60
CA SER A 212 -26.77 16.28 7.33
C SER A 212 -26.72 15.10 6.33
N LEU A 213 -25.67 15.01 5.52
CA LEU A 213 -25.50 13.94 4.53
C LEU A 213 -24.76 12.71 5.08
N TRP A 214 -24.13 12.79 6.27
CA TRP A 214 -23.26 11.72 6.79
C TRP A 214 -23.98 10.38 6.95
N SER A 215 -25.18 10.38 7.53
CA SER A 215 -25.95 9.14 7.72
C SER A 215 -26.27 8.47 6.38
N ALA A 216 -26.71 9.24 5.39
CA ALA A 216 -27.06 8.72 4.06
C ALA A 216 -25.82 8.18 3.31
N GLU A 217 -24.70 8.90 3.32
CA GLU A 217 -23.48 8.47 2.63
C GLU A 217 -22.84 7.25 3.33
N LEU A 218 -22.81 7.21 4.66
CA LEU A 218 -22.36 6.03 5.43
C LEU A 218 -23.22 4.81 5.11
N SER A 219 -24.56 4.90 5.18
CA SER A 219 -25.45 3.78 4.86
C SER A 219 -25.25 3.27 3.43
N LYS A 220 -25.12 4.19 2.46
CA LYS A 220 -24.86 3.89 1.05
C LYS A 220 -23.53 3.19 0.83
N LYS A 221 -22.43 3.74 1.36
CA LYS A 221 -21.07 3.18 1.23
C LYS A 221 -20.97 1.82 1.94
N ARG A 222 -21.47 1.70 3.17
CA ARG A 222 -21.48 0.43 3.94
C ARG A 222 -22.28 -0.66 3.22
N ALA A 223 -23.44 -0.34 2.64
CA ALA A 223 -24.19 -1.27 1.80
C ALA A 223 -23.43 -1.67 0.51
N GLN A 224 -22.76 -0.73 -0.14
CA GLN A 224 -21.93 -0.99 -1.32
C GLN A 224 -20.75 -1.94 -0.99
N TYR A 225 -20.03 -1.72 0.11
CA TYR A 225 -18.96 -2.63 0.53
C TYR A 225 -19.50 -4.02 0.89
N LYS A 226 -20.67 -4.11 1.55
CA LYS A 226 -21.33 -5.39 1.80
C LYS A 226 -21.60 -6.16 0.50
N GLN A 227 -22.09 -5.48 -0.54
CA GLN A 227 -22.28 -6.09 -1.87
C GLN A 227 -20.94 -6.58 -2.45
N PHE A 228 -19.88 -5.78 -2.42
CA PHE A 228 -18.55 -6.22 -2.87
C PHE A 228 -18.05 -7.44 -2.11
N LYS A 229 -18.27 -7.50 -0.79
CA LYS A 229 -17.88 -8.63 0.06
C LYS A 229 -18.65 -9.89 -0.32
N GLU A 230 -19.95 -9.79 -0.56
CA GLU A 230 -20.80 -10.91 -1.00
C GLU A 230 -20.46 -11.39 -2.42
N GLU A 231 -20.09 -10.50 -3.34
CA GLU A 231 -19.77 -10.88 -4.73
C GLU A 231 -18.35 -11.42 -4.91
N LEU A 232 -17.35 -10.83 -4.21
CA LEU A 232 -15.93 -11.06 -4.51
C LEU A 232 -15.23 -12.07 -3.59
N LEU A 233 -15.79 -12.35 -2.40
CA LEU A 233 -15.24 -13.33 -1.45
C LEU A 233 -15.91 -14.71 -1.51
N MET A 234 -16.90 -14.92 -2.40
CA MET A 234 -17.52 -16.23 -2.58
C MET A 234 -16.53 -17.25 -3.13
N ASN A 235 -16.63 -18.48 -2.61
CA ASN A 235 -15.80 -19.59 -3.06
C ASN A 235 -16.20 -20.02 -4.49
N PRO A 236 -15.27 -20.42 -5.38
CA PRO A 236 -15.62 -20.91 -6.72
C PRO A 236 -16.69 -22.00 -6.73
N SER A 237 -16.67 -22.91 -5.74
CA SER A 237 -17.70 -23.96 -5.61
C SER A 237 -19.10 -23.39 -5.33
N GLU A 238 -19.20 -22.27 -4.61
CA GLU A 238 -20.47 -21.57 -4.38
C GLU A 238 -20.91 -20.78 -5.63
N ILE A 239 -19.94 -20.24 -6.39
CA ILE A 239 -20.18 -19.55 -7.66
C ILE A 239 -20.73 -20.55 -8.69
N THR A 240 -20.07 -21.69 -8.89
CA THR A 240 -20.54 -22.77 -9.77
C THR A 240 -21.91 -23.28 -9.33
N ARG A 241 -22.12 -23.57 -8.03
CA ARG A 241 -23.44 -24.00 -7.53
C ARG A 241 -24.53 -22.95 -7.75
N LYS A 242 -24.21 -21.65 -7.65
CA LYS A 242 -25.16 -20.56 -7.97
C LYS A 242 -25.49 -20.51 -9.46
N LEU A 243 -24.49 -20.65 -10.34
CA LEU A 243 -24.65 -20.72 -11.80
C LEU A 243 -25.52 -21.91 -12.23
N GLU A 244 -25.21 -23.10 -11.71
CA GLU A 244 -26.00 -24.33 -11.91
C GLU A 244 -27.45 -24.12 -11.44
N LYS A 245 -27.65 -23.58 -10.23
CA LYS A 245 -29.00 -23.34 -9.70
C LYS A 245 -29.77 -22.31 -10.54
N SER A 246 -29.13 -21.22 -10.96
CA SER A 246 -29.76 -20.20 -11.83
C SER A 246 -30.06 -20.71 -13.24
N SER A 247 -29.35 -21.74 -13.70
CA SER A 247 -29.63 -22.41 -14.99
C SER A 247 -30.84 -23.35 -14.90
N LEU A 248 -31.09 -23.94 -13.72
CA LEU A 248 -32.23 -24.82 -13.46
C LEU A 248 -33.53 -24.05 -13.18
N GLU A 249 -33.46 -22.85 -12.60
CA GLU A 249 -34.63 -21.97 -12.38
C GLU A 249 -35.12 -21.29 -13.69
N GLY A 250 -34.49 -21.58 -14.84
CA GLY A 250 -34.85 -21.03 -16.16
C GLY A 250 -35.64 -21.97 -17.09
N ASP A 251 -35.88 -23.22 -16.69
CA ASP A 251 -36.45 -24.27 -17.55
C ASP A 251 -37.62 -25.03 -16.87
N GLU A 252 -38.53 -24.32 -16.23
CA GLU A 252 -39.84 -24.87 -15.83
C GLU A 252 -40.78 -24.96 -17.05
N SER A 253 -40.53 -25.96 -17.91
CA SER A 253 -41.44 -26.36 -19.00
C SER A 253 -41.60 -27.88 -19.05
N ASP A 254 -42.60 -28.39 -18.32
CA ASP A 254 -43.31 -29.67 -18.46
C ASP A 254 -42.54 -30.88 -19.03
N GLY A 255 -42.22 -31.85 -18.17
CA GLY A 255 -41.73 -33.17 -18.60
C GLY A 255 -41.57 -34.21 -17.47
N GLU A 256 -42.63 -34.95 -17.15
CA GLU A 256 -42.51 -36.15 -16.31
C GLU A 256 -41.62 -37.22 -16.99
N GLY A 257 -40.42 -37.51 -16.46
CA GLY A 257 -39.64 -38.62 -17.01
C GLY A 257 -38.22 -38.85 -16.46
N LYS A 258 -38.09 -39.89 -15.62
CA LYS A 258 -36.85 -40.60 -15.24
C LYS A 258 -35.79 -39.82 -14.44
N GLY A 259 -35.58 -40.28 -13.21
CA GLY A 259 -34.41 -39.93 -12.40
C GLY A 259 -33.11 -40.50 -12.99
N PHE A 260 -32.45 -39.72 -13.83
CA PHE A 260 -31.02 -39.81 -14.09
C PHE A 260 -30.47 -38.40 -13.89
N LEU A 261 -29.52 -38.22 -12.98
CA LEU A 261 -28.87 -36.92 -12.83
C LEU A 261 -28.17 -36.60 -14.16
N SER A 262 -28.64 -35.56 -14.85
CA SER A 262 -27.97 -35.09 -16.06
C SER A 262 -26.54 -34.75 -15.67
N ARG A 263 -25.58 -35.43 -16.30
CA ARG A 263 -24.16 -35.19 -16.08
C ARG A 263 -23.83 -33.93 -16.85
N SER A 264 -24.06 -32.77 -16.22
CA SER A 264 -23.81 -31.46 -16.80
C SER A 264 -22.46 -31.45 -17.51
N ASP A 265 -22.48 -31.30 -18.84
CA ASP A 265 -21.24 -31.20 -19.60
C ASP A 265 -20.52 -29.93 -19.18
N ILE A 266 -19.47 -30.08 -18.36
CA ILE A 266 -18.60 -28.98 -17.96
C ILE A 266 -18.00 -28.42 -19.23
N THR A 267 -18.52 -27.28 -19.69
CA THR A 267 -18.03 -26.65 -20.92
C THR A 267 -16.52 -26.46 -20.79
N HIS A 268 -15.76 -26.79 -21.84
CA HIS A 268 -14.29 -26.90 -21.74
C HIS A 268 -13.57 -25.61 -21.27
N GLY A 269 -14.26 -24.47 -21.25
CA GLY A 269 -13.77 -23.22 -20.65
C GLY A 269 -13.79 -23.19 -19.11
N GLU A 270 -14.73 -23.88 -18.44
CA GLU A 270 -14.96 -23.81 -16.99
C GLU A 270 -14.35 -24.98 -16.20
N HIS A 271 -13.48 -25.78 -16.82
CA HIS A 271 -12.79 -26.88 -16.16
C HIS A 271 -11.65 -26.37 -15.24
N PRO A 272 -11.41 -26.97 -14.05
CA PRO A 272 -10.31 -26.60 -13.15
C PRO A 272 -8.88 -26.81 -13.70
N LEU A 273 -8.74 -27.41 -14.88
CA LEU A 273 -7.46 -27.53 -15.62
C LEU A 273 -7.49 -26.73 -16.94
N SER A 274 -8.44 -25.81 -17.11
CA SER A 274 -8.54 -24.96 -18.29
C SER A 274 -7.37 -23.98 -18.36
N LEU A 275 -6.55 -24.10 -19.40
CA LEU A 275 -5.49 -23.13 -19.72
C LEU A 275 -6.04 -21.83 -20.32
N GLY A 276 -7.37 -21.71 -20.47
CA GLY A 276 -8.04 -20.51 -20.97
C GLY A 276 -7.87 -19.33 -20.00
N LYS A 277 -7.43 -18.17 -20.51
CA LYS A 277 -7.27 -16.93 -19.71
C LYS A 277 -8.58 -16.37 -19.13
N THR A 278 -9.73 -16.87 -19.61
CA THR A 278 -11.08 -16.47 -19.20
C THR A 278 -11.76 -17.49 -18.29
N SER A 279 -11.09 -18.57 -17.90
CA SER A 279 -11.67 -19.58 -17.00
C SER A 279 -11.81 -19.02 -15.59
N ILE A 280 -12.96 -19.25 -14.95
CA ILE A 280 -13.22 -18.95 -13.53
C ILE A 280 -12.09 -19.53 -12.65
N TRP A 281 -11.59 -20.72 -13.01
CA TRP A 281 -10.51 -21.39 -12.29
C TRP A 281 -9.14 -20.74 -12.50
N ASN A 282 -8.82 -20.26 -13.71
CA ASN A 282 -7.55 -19.57 -13.96
C ASN A 282 -7.49 -18.22 -13.20
N GLN A 283 -8.61 -17.49 -13.18
CA GLN A 283 -8.74 -16.31 -12.33
C GLN A 283 -8.63 -16.69 -10.85
N PHE A 284 -9.27 -17.78 -10.41
CA PHE A 284 -9.17 -18.25 -9.03
C PHE A 284 -7.74 -18.65 -8.62
N PHE A 285 -6.95 -19.30 -9.48
CA PHE A 285 -5.56 -19.65 -9.15
C PHE A 285 -4.67 -18.40 -9.03
N GLN A 286 -4.83 -17.40 -9.91
CA GLN A 286 -4.15 -16.11 -9.77
C GLN A 286 -4.59 -15.34 -8.51
N ASP A 287 -5.88 -15.38 -8.19
CA ASP A 287 -6.42 -14.81 -6.95
C ASP A 287 -5.87 -15.56 -5.73
N THR A 288 -5.66 -16.89 -5.82
CA THR A 288 -5.16 -17.72 -4.71
C THR A 288 -3.76 -17.30 -4.27
N GLU A 289 -2.82 -17.09 -5.20
CA GLU A 289 -1.46 -16.63 -4.87
C GLU A 289 -1.48 -15.28 -4.15
N VAL A 290 -2.33 -14.36 -4.62
CA VAL A 290 -2.53 -13.03 -4.02
C VAL A 290 -3.18 -13.15 -2.63
N ILE A 291 -4.20 -13.99 -2.47
CA ILE A 291 -4.87 -14.25 -1.19
C ILE A 291 -3.91 -14.87 -0.18
N GLU A 292 -3.09 -15.84 -0.58
CA GLU A 292 -2.07 -16.42 0.30
C GLU A 292 -1.00 -15.39 0.72
N GLN A 293 -0.64 -14.46 -0.15
CA GLN A 293 0.28 -13.38 0.18
C GLN A 293 -0.35 -12.44 1.23
N ILE A 294 -1.61 -12.04 1.03
CA ILE A 294 -2.39 -11.29 2.02
C ILE A 294 -2.46 -12.06 3.36
N ASP A 295 -2.74 -13.36 3.32
CA ASP A 295 -2.85 -14.20 4.52
C ASP A 295 -1.54 -14.31 5.31
N ARG A 296 -0.39 -14.31 4.63
CA ARG A 296 0.93 -14.25 5.27
C ARG A 296 1.22 -12.86 5.85
N ASP A 297 0.86 -11.80 5.14
CA ASP A 297 1.16 -10.41 5.52
C ASP A 297 0.27 -9.90 6.66
N VAL A 298 -1.03 -10.21 6.65
CA VAL A 298 -1.97 -9.90 7.74
C VAL A 298 -1.52 -10.54 9.06
N LYS A 299 -1.12 -11.83 9.04
CA LYS A 299 -0.64 -12.56 10.23
C LYS A 299 0.63 -11.98 10.87
N ARG A 300 1.43 -11.21 10.12
CA ARG A 300 2.67 -10.57 10.59
C ARG A 300 2.56 -9.04 10.70
N THR A 301 1.36 -8.48 10.54
CA THR A 301 1.11 -7.03 10.64
C THR A 301 1.18 -6.61 12.12
N HIS A 302 2.06 -5.66 12.44
CA HIS A 302 2.34 -5.18 13.81
C HIS A 302 2.32 -6.29 14.90
N PRO A 303 3.30 -7.22 14.89
CA PRO A 303 3.26 -8.42 15.74
C PRO A 303 3.28 -8.12 17.24
N ASP A 304 3.80 -6.96 17.65
CA ASP A 304 3.87 -6.52 19.05
C ASP A 304 2.52 -5.96 19.59
N LEU A 305 1.51 -5.82 18.72
CA LEU A 305 0.19 -5.31 19.10
C LEU A 305 -0.85 -6.43 19.13
N ASN A 306 -1.29 -6.80 20.35
CA ASN A 306 -2.36 -7.79 20.59
C ASN A 306 -3.64 -7.53 19.78
N PHE A 307 -3.92 -6.27 19.41
CA PHE A 307 -5.04 -5.88 18.54
C PHE A 307 -4.99 -6.55 17.15
N PHE A 308 -3.79 -6.76 16.60
CA PHE A 308 -3.54 -7.38 15.30
C PHE A 308 -3.05 -8.83 15.42
N SER A 309 -2.19 -9.14 16.39
CA SER A 309 -1.49 -10.44 16.48
C SER A 309 -2.00 -11.38 17.57
N GLY A 310 -2.95 -10.96 18.40
CA GLY A 310 -3.45 -11.74 19.53
C GLY A 310 -4.21 -13.02 19.13
N GLU A 311 -4.26 -13.99 20.05
CA GLU A 311 -5.01 -15.24 19.85
C GLU A 311 -6.52 -15.12 20.14
N SER A 312 -6.96 -13.96 20.65
CA SER A 312 -8.35 -13.70 21.03
C SER A 312 -9.28 -13.69 19.81
N SER A 313 -10.58 -13.94 20.05
CA SER A 313 -11.62 -13.82 19.01
C SER A 313 -11.68 -12.41 18.40
N PHE A 314 -11.43 -11.37 19.21
CA PHE A 314 -11.37 -9.98 18.76
C PHE A 314 -10.20 -9.74 17.78
N ALA A 315 -8.99 -10.19 18.13
CA ALA A 315 -7.81 -10.04 17.27
C ALA A 315 -7.95 -10.84 15.96
N LYS A 316 -8.51 -12.05 16.02
CA LYS A 316 -8.84 -12.85 14.82
C LYS A 316 -9.87 -12.15 13.93
N SER A 317 -10.95 -11.61 14.52
CA SER A 317 -11.94 -10.80 13.79
C SER A 317 -11.33 -9.55 13.13
N ASN A 318 -10.33 -8.94 13.76
CA ASN A 318 -9.58 -7.83 13.18
C ASN A 318 -8.69 -8.28 12.00
N GLN A 319 -7.99 -9.41 12.12
CA GLN A 319 -7.23 -10.02 11.01
C GLN A 319 -8.15 -10.35 9.82
N ASP A 320 -9.29 -10.99 10.08
CA ASP A 320 -10.28 -11.33 9.05
C ASP A 320 -10.81 -10.06 8.35
N SER A 321 -11.02 -8.98 9.10
CA SER A 321 -11.44 -7.68 8.54
C SER A 321 -10.37 -7.09 7.61
N LEU A 322 -9.10 -7.03 8.04
CA LEU A 322 -7.99 -6.57 7.21
C LEU A 322 -7.84 -7.41 5.94
N ARG A 323 -7.89 -8.74 6.08
CA ARG A 323 -7.85 -9.72 5.00
C ARG A 323 -8.94 -9.44 3.97
N ASN A 324 -10.18 -9.31 4.41
CA ASN A 324 -11.33 -9.07 3.53
C ASN A 324 -11.16 -7.77 2.72
N ILE A 325 -10.75 -6.68 3.38
CA ILE A 325 -10.51 -5.38 2.74
C ILE A 325 -9.44 -5.50 1.64
N LEU A 326 -8.30 -6.15 1.93
CA LEU A 326 -7.20 -6.30 0.97
C LEU A 326 -7.59 -7.19 -0.22
N ILE A 327 -8.36 -8.27 0.00
CA ILE A 327 -8.82 -9.14 -1.09
C ILE A 327 -9.84 -8.41 -1.98
N VAL A 328 -10.82 -7.71 -1.38
CA VAL A 328 -11.81 -6.89 -2.12
C VAL A 328 -11.09 -5.80 -2.93
N PHE A 329 -10.12 -5.10 -2.32
CA PHE A 329 -9.30 -4.11 -3.01
C PHE A 329 -8.54 -4.71 -4.20
N ALA A 330 -7.84 -5.83 -4.00
CA ALA A 330 -7.03 -6.46 -5.04
C ALA A 330 -7.86 -6.95 -6.23
N LYS A 331 -9.06 -7.51 -5.97
CA LYS A 331 -10.00 -7.96 -7.01
C LYS A 331 -10.63 -6.79 -7.78
N LEU A 332 -10.95 -5.68 -7.11
CA LEU A 332 -11.49 -4.47 -7.76
C LEU A 332 -10.43 -3.71 -8.57
N ASN A 333 -9.15 -3.86 -8.26
CA ASN A 333 -8.06 -3.11 -8.89
C ASN A 333 -7.06 -4.04 -9.62
N PRO A 334 -7.47 -4.78 -10.67
CA PRO A 334 -6.66 -5.85 -11.26
C PRO A 334 -5.34 -5.39 -11.91
N GLY A 335 -5.17 -4.09 -12.16
CA GLY A 335 -3.93 -3.48 -12.68
C GLY A 335 -2.86 -3.19 -11.61
N ILE A 336 -3.21 -3.20 -10.33
CA ILE A 336 -2.26 -3.06 -9.20
C ILE A 336 -2.28 -4.32 -8.33
N ARG A 337 -3.48 -4.87 -8.08
CA ARG A 337 -3.74 -5.96 -7.14
C ARG A 337 -3.24 -5.59 -5.74
N TYR A 338 -2.89 -6.59 -4.93
CA TYR A 338 -2.20 -6.38 -3.67
C TYR A 338 -0.69 -6.25 -3.89
N VAL A 339 -0.06 -5.32 -3.18
CA VAL A 339 1.41 -5.20 -3.10
C VAL A 339 1.81 -5.29 -1.64
N GLN A 340 2.84 -6.10 -1.34
CA GLN A 340 3.37 -6.26 0.01
C GLN A 340 3.68 -4.91 0.66
N GLY A 341 3.14 -4.67 1.85
CA GLY A 341 3.22 -3.38 2.54
C GLY A 341 1.89 -2.61 2.58
N MET A 342 0.94 -2.90 1.68
CA MET A 342 -0.42 -2.35 1.74
C MET A 342 -1.13 -2.70 3.06
N ASN A 343 -0.79 -3.84 3.68
CA ASN A 343 -1.24 -4.24 5.01
C ASN A 343 -0.83 -3.23 6.10
N GLU A 344 0.38 -2.66 6.02
CA GLU A 344 0.91 -1.70 6.99
C GLU A 344 0.28 -0.30 6.82
N ILE A 345 -0.20 0.04 5.62
CA ILE A 345 -0.98 1.27 5.33
C ILE A 345 -2.41 1.11 5.82
N LEU A 346 -2.98 -0.09 5.66
CA LEU A 346 -4.35 -0.37 6.08
C LEU A 346 -4.51 -0.39 7.60
N ALA A 347 -3.50 -0.87 8.33
CA ALA A 347 -3.55 -1.09 9.77
C ALA A 347 -3.85 0.19 10.60
N PRO A 348 -3.19 1.35 10.39
CA PRO A 348 -3.54 2.61 11.06
C PRO A 348 -5.01 3.01 10.88
N LEU A 349 -5.54 2.97 9.65
CA LEU A 349 -6.93 3.32 9.36
C LEU A 349 -7.89 2.39 10.11
N PHE A 350 -7.66 1.07 10.01
CA PHE A 350 -8.52 0.08 10.64
C PHE A 350 -8.51 0.20 12.17
N TYR A 351 -7.33 0.37 12.77
CA TYR A 351 -7.19 0.55 14.22
C TYR A 351 -7.98 1.76 14.71
N VAL A 352 -7.84 2.91 14.04
CA VAL A 352 -8.52 4.15 14.43
C VAL A 352 -10.05 4.02 14.33
N PHE A 353 -10.56 3.32 13.31
CA PHE A 353 -12.02 3.17 13.14
C PHE A 353 -12.62 2.02 13.98
N ARG A 354 -11.85 0.98 14.29
CA ARG A 354 -12.30 -0.18 15.07
C ARG A 354 -12.29 0.08 16.58
N ASN A 355 -11.47 1.01 17.05
CA ASN A 355 -11.46 1.49 18.44
C ASN A 355 -12.31 2.76 18.62
N ASP A 356 -13.29 3.00 17.73
CA ASP A 356 -14.27 4.08 17.90
C ASP A 356 -15.15 3.80 19.14
N PRO A 357 -15.32 4.75 20.08
CA PRO A 357 -16.17 4.56 21.26
C PRO A 357 -17.65 4.32 20.94
N ASN A 358 -18.10 4.65 19.73
CA ASN A 358 -19.44 4.28 19.25
C ASN A 358 -19.40 2.87 18.63
N GLU A 359 -20.00 1.90 19.33
CA GLU A 359 -20.05 0.49 18.91
C GLU A 359 -20.64 0.30 17.50
N GLU A 360 -21.68 1.06 17.11
CA GLU A 360 -22.25 0.99 15.75
C GLU A 360 -21.23 1.39 14.67
N SER A 361 -20.34 2.33 15.00
CA SER A 361 -19.27 2.77 14.10
C SER A 361 -18.10 1.78 14.09
N ALA A 362 -17.74 1.23 15.26
CA ALA A 362 -16.71 0.20 15.40
C ALA A 362 -17.07 -1.13 14.71
N VAL A 363 -18.35 -1.51 14.69
CA VAL A 363 -18.85 -2.67 13.92
C VAL A 363 -18.76 -2.43 12.41
N CYS A 364 -19.01 -1.20 11.96
CA CYS A 364 -18.90 -0.82 10.55
C CYS A 364 -17.46 -0.48 10.09
N ALA A 365 -16.47 -0.60 10.97
CA ALA A 365 -15.09 -0.19 10.72
C ALA A 365 -14.48 -0.83 9.46
N GLU A 366 -14.80 -2.10 9.16
CA GLU A 366 -14.29 -2.79 7.96
C GLU A 366 -14.64 -2.02 6.67
N ALA A 367 -15.90 -1.61 6.52
CA ALA A 367 -16.41 -0.90 5.35
C ALA A 367 -15.89 0.55 5.28
N ASP A 368 -15.91 1.27 6.42
CA ASP A 368 -15.40 2.64 6.50
C ASP A 368 -13.89 2.69 6.18
N THR A 369 -13.14 1.68 6.63
CA THR A 369 -11.70 1.52 6.34
C THR A 369 -11.46 1.28 4.86
N PHE A 370 -12.20 0.38 4.21
CA PHE A 370 -12.04 0.09 2.78
C PHE A 370 -12.08 1.36 1.92
N PHE A 371 -13.09 2.23 2.10
CA PHE A 371 -13.18 3.45 1.31
C PHE A 371 -12.09 4.46 1.65
N CYS A 372 -11.80 4.69 2.93
CA CYS A 372 -10.70 5.58 3.34
C CYS A 372 -9.34 5.10 2.80
N PHE A 373 -9.13 3.79 2.73
CA PHE A 373 -7.93 3.17 2.16
C PHE A 373 -7.84 3.34 0.64
N VAL A 374 -8.96 3.20 -0.09
CA VAL A 374 -9.04 3.48 -1.53
C VAL A 374 -8.76 4.95 -1.83
N GLU A 375 -9.38 5.88 -1.10
CA GLU A 375 -9.14 7.32 -1.28
C GLU A 375 -7.68 7.69 -0.98
N LEU A 376 -7.10 7.17 0.12
CA LEU A 376 -5.69 7.37 0.45
C LEU A 376 -4.75 6.82 -0.64
N LEU A 377 -4.93 5.57 -1.06
CA LEU A 377 -4.10 4.96 -2.09
C LEU A 377 -4.28 5.59 -3.47
N SER A 378 -5.39 6.27 -3.75
CA SER A 378 -5.56 6.98 -5.03
C SER A 378 -4.47 8.02 -5.28
N GLY A 379 -4.03 8.72 -4.23
CA GLY A 379 -2.95 9.72 -4.29
C GLY A 379 -1.54 9.13 -4.34
N PHE A 380 -1.37 7.86 -3.98
CA PHE A 380 -0.07 7.15 -4.00
C PHE A 380 -0.02 6.04 -5.06
N ARG A 381 -1.04 5.95 -5.90
CA ARG A 381 -1.30 4.86 -6.86
C ARG A 381 -0.06 4.45 -7.64
N ASP A 382 0.57 5.43 -8.26
CA ASP A 382 1.63 5.21 -9.25
C ASP A 382 2.94 4.70 -8.61
N HIS A 383 3.04 4.71 -7.27
CA HIS A 383 4.11 4.05 -6.53
C HIS A 383 3.97 2.52 -6.47
N PHE A 384 2.76 1.99 -6.70
CA PHE A 384 2.46 0.54 -6.68
C PHE A 384 2.34 -0.06 -8.10
N CYS A 385 2.25 0.78 -9.13
CA CYS A 385 2.24 0.37 -10.53
C CYS A 385 3.66 0.11 -11.04
N GLN A 386 4.13 -1.14 -11.03
CA GLN A 386 5.49 -1.51 -11.47
C GLN A 386 5.88 -0.97 -12.87
N GLN A 387 4.92 -0.85 -13.79
CA GLN A 387 5.16 -0.31 -15.13
C GLN A 387 5.51 1.19 -15.11
N LEU A 388 5.09 1.90 -14.06
CA LEU A 388 5.34 3.33 -13.86
C LEU A 388 6.61 3.61 -13.05
N ASP A 389 7.31 2.60 -12.49
CA ASP A 389 8.53 2.77 -11.69
C ASP A 389 9.56 3.74 -12.29
N ASN A 390 9.76 3.69 -13.61
CA ASN A 390 10.73 4.53 -14.35
C ASN A 390 10.13 5.82 -14.93
N SER A 391 8.84 6.07 -14.71
CA SER A 391 8.13 7.25 -15.19
C SER A 391 8.28 8.44 -14.24
N VAL A 392 7.93 9.63 -14.71
CA VAL A 392 7.94 10.88 -13.91
C VAL A 392 6.92 10.89 -12.77
N VAL A 393 5.94 9.99 -12.76
CA VAL A 393 4.94 9.83 -11.69
C VAL A 393 5.22 8.65 -10.75
N GLY A 394 6.18 7.78 -11.11
CA GLY A 394 6.48 6.58 -10.35
C GLY A 394 7.34 6.80 -9.10
N ILE A 395 7.49 5.74 -8.32
CA ILE A 395 8.24 5.76 -7.05
C ILE A 395 9.69 6.27 -7.19
N ARG A 396 10.40 5.97 -8.29
CA ARG A 396 11.78 6.47 -8.49
C ARG A 396 11.83 7.98 -8.68
N SER A 397 10.82 8.55 -9.35
CA SER A 397 10.66 10.00 -9.46
C SER A 397 10.43 10.62 -8.10
N THR A 398 9.52 10.06 -7.29
CA THR A 398 9.24 10.54 -5.92
C THR A 398 10.47 10.43 -4.99
N ILE A 399 11.28 9.38 -5.10
CA ILE A 399 12.57 9.25 -4.40
C ILE A 399 13.58 10.31 -4.89
N THR A 400 13.62 10.59 -6.20
CA THR A 400 14.46 11.66 -6.77
C THR A 400 14.01 13.04 -6.28
N ARG A 401 12.69 13.28 -6.16
CA ARG A 401 12.13 14.50 -5.57
C ARG A 401 12.60 14.67 -4.12
N LEU A 402 12.62 13.61 -3.30
CA LEU A 402 13.19 13.67 -1.94
C LEU A 402 14.67 14.09 -1.94
N SER A 403 15.48 13.51 -2.85
CA SER A 403 16.90 13.87 -2.98
C SER A 403 17.09 15.34 -3.37
N LEU A 404 16.36 15.83 -4.37
CA LEU A 404 16.42 17.22 -4.80
C LEU A 404 15.93 18.19 -3.71
N PHE A 405 14.91 17.80 -2.94
CA PHE A 405 14.41 18.59 -1.82
C PHE A 405 15.40 18.64 -0.65
N LEU A 406 16.13 17.55 -0.37
CA LEU A 406 17.27 17.58 0.54
C LEU A 406 18.37 18.50 0.03
N LYS A 407 18.67 18.50 -1.28
CA LYS A 407 19.67 19.38 -1.88
C LYS A 407 19.31 20.87 -1.71
N GLU A 408 18.04 21.22 -1.88
CA GLU A 408 17.53 22.58 -1.71
C GLU A 408 17.72 23.11 -0.28
N HIS A 409 17.48 22.26 0.74
CA HIS A 409 17.55 22.67 2.13
C HIS A 409 18.89 22.39 2.83
N ASP A 410 19.69 21.43 2.34
CA ASP A 410 20.94 20.99 2.95
C ASP A 410 21.91 20.37 1.90
N GLU A 411 22.45 21.21 1.02
CA GLU A 411 23.38 20.77 -0.05
C GLU A 411 24.61 20.01 0.50
N GLU A 412 25.13 20.37 1.68
CA GLU A 412 26.27 19.67 2.29
C GLU A 412 25.91 18.22 2.62
N LEU A 413 24.78 17.99 3.30
CA LEU A 413 24.32 16.65 3.64
C LEU A 413 23.96 15.85 2.39
N TRP A 414 23.27 16.46 1.42
CA TRP A 414 22.96 15.84 0.14
C TRP A 414 24.23 15.38 -0.58
N ARG A 415 25.22 16.26 -0.71
CA ARG A 415 26.50 15.97 -1.36
C ARG A 415 27.27 14.86 -0.65
N HIS A 416 27.23 14.83 0.69
CA HIS A 416 27.87 13.76 1.45
C HIS A 416 27.20 12.40 1.25
N LEU A 417 25.87 12.35 1.19
CA LEU A 417 25.12 11.12 0.94
C LEU A 417 25.31 10.62 -0.50
N GLU A 418 25.06 11.46 -1.51
CA GLU A 418 25.08 11.00 -2.91
C GLU A 418 26.48 10.90 -3.52
N ILE A 419 27.38 11.85 -3.22
CA ILE A 419 28.68 11.94 -3.90
C ILE A 419 29.80 11.32 -3.06
N THR A 420 29.92 11.70 -1.79
CA THR A 420 31.02 11.26 -0.92
C THR A 420 30.84 9.79 -0.51
N THR A 421 29.70 9.46 0.10
CA THR A 421 29.43 8.10 0.62
C THR A 421 28.69 7.21 -0.35
N LYS A 422 28.05 7.77 -1.40
CA LYS A 422 27.32 7.05 -2.46
C LYS A 422 26.16 6.18 -1.94
N VAL A 423 25.51 6.64 -0.87
CA VAL A 423 24.29 6.01 -0.33
C VAL A 423 23.11 6.41 -1.22
N ASN A 424 22.72 5.52 -2.13
CA ASN A 424 21.57 5.75 -3.01
C ASN A 424 20.27 5.88 -2.19
N PRO A 425 19.48 6.96 -2.36
CA PRO A 425 18.19 7.15 -1.70
C PRO A 425 17.23 5.96 -1.75
N GLN A 426 17.25 5.17 -2.83
CA GLN A 426 16.39 4.00 -3.00
C GLN A 426 16.56 2.95 -1.90
N PHE A 427 17.74 2.84 -1.27
CA PHE A 427 18.00 1.81 -0.24
C PHE A 427 17.42 2.11 1.15
N TYR A 428 16.88 3.32 1.37
CA TYR A 428 16.16 3.69 2.60
C TYR A 428 14.80 4.32 2.29
N ALA A 429 14.75 5.32 1.40
CA ALA A 429 13.56 6.12 1.14
C ALA A 429 12.44 5.33 0.44
N PHE A 430 12.74 4.23 -0.26
CA PHE A 430 11.72 3.39 -0.88
C PHE A 430 10.70 2.88 0.15
N ARG A 431 11.17 2.33 1.27
CA ARG A 431 10.32 1.83 2.36
C ARG A 431 9.61 2.98 3.08
N TRP A 432 10.33 4.07 3.34
CA TRP A 432 9.79 5.26 4.00
C TRP A 432 8.58 5.82 3.26
N ILE A 433 8.69 5.93 1.93
CA ILE A 433 7.66 6.50 1.06
C ILE A 433 6.54 5.49 0.79
N THR A 434 6.87 4.25 0.39
CA THR A 434 5.83 3.27 0.00
C THR A 434 5.00 2.76 1.17
N LEU A 435 5.49 2.86 2.42
CA LEU A 435 4.74 2.48 3.62
C LEU A 435 4.24 3.67 4.45
N LEU A 436 4.35 4.92 3.95
CA LEU A 436 3.95 6.13 4.67
C LEU A 436 4.51 6.19 6.12
N LEU A 437 5.79 5.84 6.26
CA LEU A 437 6.58 5.82 7.50
C LEU A 437 6.11 4.86 8.62
N THR A 438 5.13 3.98 8.40
CA THR A 438 4.56 3.09 9.45
C THR A 438 5.51 2.04 10.02
N GLN A 439 6.68 1.83 9.39
CA GLN A 439 7.76 0.97 9.88
C GLN A 439 9.03 1.74 10.31
N GLU A 440 9.00 3.07 10.38
CA GLU A 440 10.12 3.89 10.92
C GLU A 440 9.89 4.31 12.37
N PHE A 441 8.62 4.39 12.77
CA PHE A 441 8.18 4.85 14.08
C PHE A 441 7.31 3.78 14.74
N ASN A 442 7.11 3.89 16.07
CA ASN A 442 6.12 3.04 16.72
C ASN A 442 4.70 3.43 16.26
N PHE A 443 3.71 2.59 16.59
CA PHE A 443 2.36 2.75 16.08
C PHE A 443 1.70 4.07 16.51
N ALA A 444 1.86 4.49 17.76
CA ALA A 444 1.28 5.75 18.26
C ALA A 444 1.93 6.98 17.59
N ASP A 445 3.26 6.99 17.46
CA ASP A 445 4.00 8.04 16.74
C ASP A 445 3.60 8.09 15.26
N SER A 446 3.31 6.94 14.65
CA SER A 446 2.81 6.87 13.27
C SER A 446 1.44 7.52 13.12
N LEU A 447 0.52 7.34 14.08
CA LEU A 447 -0.78 8.03 14.08
C LEU A 447 -0.63 9.56 14.14
N LEU A 448 0.30 10.07 14.97
CA LEU A 448 0.57 11.51 15.07
C LEU A 448 1.19 12.11 13.79
N ILE A 449 2.06 11.35 13.11
CA ILE A 449 2.56 11.72 11.79
C ILE A 449 1.40 11.75 10.79
N TRP A 450 0.53 10.73 10.80
CA TRP A 450 -0.60 10.62 9.89
C TRP A 450 -1.67 11.70 10.09
N ASP A 451 -1.93 12.13 11.33
CA ASP A 451 -2.75 13.31 11.63
C ASP A 451 -2.25 14.54 10.83
N THR A 452 -0.92 14.70 10.75
CA THR A 452 -0.29 15.78 9.98
C THR A 452 -0.37 15.51 8.47
N LEU A 453 0.00 14.31 7.99
CA LEU A 453 -0.03 13.94 6.57
C LEU A 453 -1.41 14.16 5.94
N LEU A 454 -2.48 13.73 6.61
CA LEU A 454 -3.85 13.83 6.11
C LEU A 454 -4.41 15.25 6.19
N SER A 455 -3.89 16.07 7.11
CA SER A 455 -4.35 17.45 7.29
C SER A 455 -3.79 18.44 6.26
N ASP A 456 -2.63 18.18 5.68
CA ASP A 456 -1.90 19.22 4.95
C ASP A 456 -2.63 19.67 3.66
N PRO A 457 -2.83 20.99 3.45
CA PRO A 457 -3.49 21.51 2.24
C PRO A 457 -2.74 21.19 0.94
N GLU A 458 -1.43 20.97 0.98
CA GLU A 458 -0.63 20.53 -0.19
C GLU A 458 -0.72 19.01 -0.43
N GLY A 459 -1.34 18.29 0.50
CA GLY A 459 -1.64 16.87 0.40
C GLY A 459 -0.63 15.94 1.09
N PRO A 460 -0.98 14.64 1.25
CA PRO A 460 -0.17 13.69 1.99
C PRO A 460 1.23 13.48 1.43
N GLN A 461 1.40 13.46 0.10
CA GLN A 461 2.70 13.20 -0.52
C GLN A 461 3.73 14.32 -0.27
N GLU A 462 3.34 15.59 -0.39
CA GLU A 462 4.25 16.71 -0.16
C GLU A 462 4.68 16.79 1.31
N THR A 463 3.76 16.47 2.21
CA THR A 463 4.00 16.39 3.65
C THR A 463 4.92 15.22 4.01
N LEU A 464 4.72 14.06 3.37
CA LEU A 464 5.58 12.89 3.51
C LEU A 464 7.02 13.20 3.08
N LEU A 465 7.22 13.88 1.95
CA LEU A 465 8.53 14.31 1.49
C LEU A 465 9.19 15.31 2.47
N ARG A 466 8.42 16.25 3.04
CA ARG A 466 8.90 17.13 4.12
C ARG A 466 9.33 16.38 5.37
N VAL A 467 8.55 15.39 5.83
CA VAL A 467 8.90 14.58 7.01
C VAL A 467 10.13 13.73 6.73
N CYS A 468 10.22 13.06 5.58
CA CYS A 468 11.40 12.30 5.15
C CYS A 468 12.66 13.18 5.06
N CYS A 469 12.56 14.43 4.60
CA CYS A 469 13.69 15.35 4.55
C CYS A 469 14.08 15.84 5.96
N ALA A 470 13.10 16.16 6.81
CA ALA A 470 13.33 16.53 8.20
C ALA A 470 13.99 15.40 9.00
N MET A 471 13.64 14.14 8.73
CA MET A 471 14.32 12.96 9.29
C MET A 471 15.82 13.00 8.97
N LEU A 472 16.21 13.22 7.71
CA LEU A 472 17.62 13.30 7.29
C LEU A 472 18.35 14.46 7.98
N ILE A 473 17.75 15.64 8.02
CA ILE A 473 18.34 16.85 8.64
C ILE A 473 18.53 16.68 10.15
N ILE A 474 17.59 16.04 10.86
CA ILE A 474 17.69 15.81 12.31
C ILE A 474 18.90 14.94 12.67
N ILE A 475 19.24 13.95 11.84
CA ILE A 475 20.41 13.08 12.05
C ILE A 475 21.67 13.55 11.30
N ARG A 476 21.66 14.71 10.63
CA ARG A 476 22.75 15.29 9.82
C ARG A 476 24.15 15.05 10.41
N ARG A 477 24.36 15.42 11.68
CA ARG A 477 25.67 15.31 12.34
C ARG A 477 26.22 13.88 12.37
N ARG A 478 25.33 12.87 12.47
CA ARG A 478 25.71 11.45 12.45
C ARG A 478 26.00 10.98 11.03
N LEU A 479 25.22 11.47 10.05
CA LEU A 479 25.40 11.13 8.63
C LEU A 479 26.69 11.71 8.05
N LEU A 480 27.01 12.97 8.35
CA LEU A 480 28.26 13.63 7.93
C LEU A 480 29.52 12.96 8.53
N ALA A 481 29.41 12.40 9.75
CA ALA A 481 30.50 11.67 10.39
C ALA A 481 30.60 10.19 9.96
N GLY A 482 29.56 9.64 9.32
CA GLY A 482 29.48 8.23 8.94
C GLY A 482 29.96 7.95 7.51
N ASP A 483 30.41 6.71 7.31
CA ASP A 483 30.69 6.13 6.00
C ASP A 483 29.43 5.52 5.36
N PHE A 484 29.57 4.90 4.18
CA PHE A 484 28.46 4.22 3.48
C PHE A 484 27.71 3.23 4.39
N THR A 485 28.43 2.39 5.13
CA THR A 485 27.85 1.29 5.92
C THR A 485 27.15 1.83 7.16
N ALA A 486 27.78 2.77 7.87
CA ALA A 486 27.21 3.42 9.04
C ALA A 486 25.95 4.23 8.68
N ASN A 487 26.00 4.98 7.57
CA ASN A 487 24.88 5.78 7.10
C ASN A 487 23.71 4.92 6.63
N LEU A 488 23.97 3.89 5.81
CA LEU A 488 22.92 2.99 5.35
C LEU A 488 22.25 2.26 6.52
N LYS A 489 23.03 1.75 7.48
CA LYS A 489 22.48 1.10 8.69
C LYS A 489 21.65 2.07 9.53
N LEU A 490 22.09 3.33 9.68
CA LEU A 490 21.37 4.36 10.43
C LEU A 490 20.05 4.77 9.74
N LEU A 491 20.02 4.80 8.42
CA LEU A 491 18.83 5.16 7.64
C LEU A 491 17.82 4.01 7.56
N GLN A 492 18.28 2.76 7.50
CA GLN A 492 17.40 1.59 7.55
C GLN A 492 16.85 1.28 8.95
N ASN A 493 17.51 1.79 10.01
CA ASN A 493 17.11 1.63 11.41
C ASN A 493 17.07 3.01 12.06
N TYR A 494 16.09 3.82 11.66
CA TYR A 494 16.00 5.22 12.06
C TYR A 494 15.92 5.36 13.60
N PRO A 495 16.67 6.28 14.23
CA PRO A 495 16.76 6.35 15.69
C PRO A 495 15.50 6.95 16.32
N PRO A 496 15.15 6.55 17.57
CA PRO A 496 14.07 7.17 18.33
C PRO A 496 14.19 8.69 18.35
N THR A 497 13.13 9.37 17.93
CA THR A 497 13.12 10.82 17.68
C THR A 497 11.85 11.43 18.25
N ASN A 498 11.93 12.66 18.78
CA ASN A 498 10.76 13.38 19.25
C ASN A 498 9.89 13.81 18.06
N ILE A 499 8.68 13.26 17.96
CA ILE A 499 7.78 13.49 16.81
C ILE A 499 7.34 14.95 16.70
N SER A 500 7.03 15.63 17.81
CA SER A 500 6.67 17.04 17.78
C SER A 500 7.79 17.92 17.21
N HIS A 501 9.05 17.60 17.52
CA HIS A 501 10.22 18.27 16.93
C HIS A 501 10.41 17.89 15.45
N LEU A 502 10.22 16.62 15.08
CA LEU A 502 10.25 16.17 13.69
C LEU A 502 9.22 16.91 12.81
N LEU A 503 7.97 16.98 13.26
CA LEU A 503 6.89 17.69 12.57
C LEU A 503 7.12 19.20 12.53
N TYR A 504 7.68 19.80 13.59
CA TYR A 504 8.11 21.20 13.59
C TYR A 504 9.19 21.48 12.53
N VAL A 505 10.23 20.63 12.45
CA VAL A 505 11.26 20.76 11.41
C VAL A 505 10.64 20.55 10.02
N ALA A 506 9.80 19.53 9.83
CA ALA A 506 9.12 19.28 8.56
C ALA A 506 8.27 20.48 8.10
N ASN A 507 7.51 21.11 9.00
CA ASN A 507 6.73 22.30 8.65
C ASN A 507 7.60 23.54 8.40
N LYS A 508 8.80 23.64 9.00
CA LYS A 508 9.81 24.66 8.67
C LYS A 508 10.43 24.48 7.28
N LEU A 509 10.40 23.26 6.71
CA LEU A 509 10.79 22.98 5.33
C LEU A 509 9.67 23.29 4.32
N ARG A 510 8.50 23.77 4.73
CA ARG A 510 7.49 24.24 3.77
C ARG A 510 8.05 25.45 3.03
N SER A 511 8.48 25.27 1.79
CA SER A 511 9.01 26.33 0.95
C SER A 511 7.96 27.44 0.84
N HIS A 512 8.28 28.62 1.40
CA HIS A 512 7.56 29.82 1.00
C HIS A 512 7.84 30.03 -0.48
N ALA A 513 6.81 29.88 -1.32
CA ALA A 513 6.84 30.40 -2.67
C ALA A 513 7.24 31.88 -2.57
N THR A 514 8.44 32.18 -3.04
CA THR A 514 9.09 33.48 -2.84
C THR A 514 8.68 34.42 -3.95
N GLY A 515 7.61 35.20 -3.70
CA GLY A 515 7.21 36.37 -4.50
C GLY A 515 6.50 36.04 -5.79
#